data_AF-A0A9N9TVJ0-F1
#
_entry.id   AF-A0A9N9TVJ0-F1
#
_cell.length_a   1.000
_cell.length_b   1.000
_cell.length_c   1.000
_cell.angle_alpha   90.00
_cell.angle_beta   90.00
_cell.angle_gamma   90.00
#
_symmetry.space_group_name_H-M   'P 1'
#
loop_
_entity.id
_entity.type
_entity.pdbx_description
1 polymer ?
#
loop_
_entity_poly.entity_id
_entity_poly.type
_entity_poly.pdbx_seq_one_letter_code
_entity_poly.pdbx_strand_id
1 'polypeptide(L)'
;MEETNEVVLEEQFILRLPSEEAQKVREILHTKPEKLKKVMKIDLDLNDNQVTVNFGKNRLSGRLRKLPTIIESYKTNICNNKSLLFKTADICHIADCGYGDIDDETAEKAETIHGLCPSLKNVKKKRFRKTLFNKDFAVEAEKISKELYYLLSTDLEAVSSKFEIIYEEDPNKKQHKQFENSLFGQFSSDSSESENSNYC
;
A
#
# COMPACT_ATOMS: atom_id res chain seq x y z
N MET A 1 -22.36 27.84 -18.47
CA MET A 1 -21.35 27.25 -17.59
C MET A 1 -21.93 25.94 -17.14
N GLU A 2 -21.47 24.83 -17.71
CA GLU A 2 -21.90 23.49 -17.28
C GLU A 2 -21.26 23.24 -15.92
N GLU A 3 -22.09 23.05 -14.89
CA GLU A 3 -21.62 22.52 -13.61
C GLU A 3 -21.11 21.10 -13.89
N THR A 4 -19.80 20.93 -13.88
CA THR A 4 -19.18 19.61 -13.84
C THR A 4 -19.61 18.96 -12.53
N ASN A 5 -20.59 18.05 -12.60
CA ASN A 5 -20.98 17.22 -11.47
C ASN A 5 -19.76 16.39 -11.04
N GLU A 6 -19.05 16.88 -10.03
CA GLU A 6 -17.92 16.18 -9.43
C GLU A 6 -18.45 14.90 -8.77
N VAL A 7 -18.10 13.76 -9.35
CA VAL A 7 -18.54 12.47 -8.83
C VAL A 7 -17.65 12.11 -7.64
N VAL A 8 -18.17 12.33 -6.43
CA VAL A 8 -17.51 11.91 -5.19
C VAL A 8 -17.78 10.43 -4.96
N LEU A 9 -16.72 9.63 -4.90
CA LEU A 9 -16.80 8.21 -4.55
C LEU A 9 -16.92 8.04 -3.04
N GLU A 10 -17.83 7.17 -2.60
CA GLU A 10 -17.99 6.83 -1.19
C GLU A 10 -16.91 5.83 -0.76
N GLU A 11 -16.20 6.16 0.31
CA GLU A 11 -15.20 5.27 0.90
C GLU A 11 -15.77 4.51 2.09
N GLN A 12 -15.54 3.20 2.13
CA GLN A 12 -16.09 2.31 3.16
C GLN A 12 -15.00 1.38 3.71
N PHE A 13 -15.01 1.14 5.02
CA PHE A 13 -14.13 0.20 5.71
C PHE A 13 -14.90 -0.59 6.77
N ILE A 14 -14.36 -1.75 7.17
CA ILE A 14 -14.95 -2.55 8.26
C ILE A 14 -14.43 -2.03 9.60
N LEU A 15 -15.31 -1.73 10.54
CA LEU A 15 -14.94 -1.46 11.93
C LEU A 15 -15.12 -2.73 12.77
N ARG A 16 -14.06 -3.17 13.44
CA ARG A 16 -14.07 -4.26 14.40
C ARG A 16 -13.78 -3.70 15.79
N LEU A 17 -14.67 -3.99 16.73
CA LEU A 17 -14.59 -3.62 18.13
C LEU A 17 -14.54 -4.88 18.99
N PRO A 18 -14.14 -4.79 20.27
CA PRO A 18 -14.32 -5.87 21.22
C PRO A 18 -15.81 -6.24 21.34
N SER A 19 -16.07 -7.50 21.71
CA SER A 19 -17.43 -8.07 21.67
C SER A 19 -18.44 -7.28 22.50
N GLU A 20 -18.02 -6.74 23.65
CA GLU A 20 -18.90 -6.00 24.55
C GLU A 20 -19.34 -4.66 23.96
N GLU A 21 -18.42 -3.85 23.45
CA GLU A 21 -18.74 -2.58 22.79
C GLU A 21 -19.49 -2.79 21.48
N ALA A 22 -19.11 -3.81 20.69
CA ALA A 22 -19.81 -4.14 19.46
C ALA A 22 -21.29 -4.44 19.71
N GLN A 23 -21.61 -5.15 20.80
CA GLN A 23 -22.99 -5.44 21.18
C GLN A 23 -23.75 -4.17 21.59
N LYS A 24 -23.15 -3.30 22.42
CA LYS A 24 -23.75 -2.03 22.84
C LYS A 24 -24.00 -1.10 21.64
N VAL A 25 -23.04 -0.99 20.71
CA VAL A 25 -23.21 -0.21 19.47
C VAL A 25 -24.35 -0.76 18.64
N ARG A 26 -24.44 -2.09 18.48
CA ARG A 26 -25.54 -2.75 17.76
C ARG A 26 -26.90 -2.43 18.38
N GLU A 27 -27.03 -2.50 19.71
CA GLU A 27 -28.27 -2.16 20.41
C GLU A 27 -28.69 -0.69 20.19
N ILE A 28 -27.73 0.24 20.24
CA ILE A 28 -28.01 1.67 19.97
C ILE A 28 -28.43 1.89 18.51
N LEU A 29 -27.75 1.24 17.55
CA LEU A 29 -28.09 1.34 16.13
C LEU A 29 -29.53 0.88 15.83
N HIS A 30 -29.98 -0.20 16.48
CA HIS A 30 -31.33 -0.72 16.29
C HIS A 30 -32.41 0.09 17.01
N THR A 31 -32.11 0.67 18.18
CA THR A 31 -33.11 1.36 18.99
C THR A 31 -33.17 2.85 18.74
N LYS A 32 -32.02 3.53 18.74
CA LYS A 32 -31.89 5.00 18.68
C LYS A 32 -30.61 5.38 17.93
N PRO A 33 -30.56 5.20 16.60
CA PRO A 33 -29.35 5.44 15.81
C PRO A 33 -28.85 6.88 15.90
N GLU A 34 -29.74 7.87 16.07
CA GLU A 34 -29.35 9.28 16.23
C GLU A 34 -28.50 9.55 17.47
N LYS A 35 -28.63 8.72 18.52
CA LYS A 35 -27.80 8.84 19.72
C LYS A 35 -26.36 8.42 19.45
N LEU A 36 -26.11 7.53 18.49
CA LEU A 36 -24.78 7.00 18.24
C LEU A 36 -23.80 8.11 17.85
N LYS A 37 -24.24 9.09 17.04
CA LYS A 37 -23.44 10.25 16.64
C LYS A 37 -22.90 11.07 17.82
N LYS A 38 -23.59 11.05 18.97
CA LYS A 38 -23.17 11.77 20.18
C LYS A 38 -22.30 10.93 21.12
N VAL A 39 -22.43 9.60 21.05
CA VAL A 39 -21.81 8.66 22.00
C VAL A 39 -20.53 8.04 21.44
N MET A 40 -20.40 8.00 20.11
CA MET A 40 -19.29 7.37 19.41
C MET A 40 -18.58 8.38 18.51
N LYS A 41 -17.26 8.44 18.62
CA LYS A 41 -16.38 9.19 17.72
C LYS A 41 -15.25 8.29 17.25
N ILE A 42 -14.94 8.35 15.96
CA ILE A 42 -13.86 7.60 15.34
C ILE A 42 -12.85 8.63 14.82
N ASP A 43 -11.63 8.53 15.29
CA ASP A 43 -10.49 9.34 14.84
C ASP A 43 -9.53 8.40 14.10
N LEU A 44 -9.28 8.70 12.82
CA LEU A 44 -8.40 7.93 11.93
C LEU A 44 -7.18 8.78 11.58
N ASP A 45 -6.00 8.26 11.86
CA ASP A 45 -4.74 8.82 11.36
C ASP A 45 -4.21 7.91 10.24
N LEU A 46 -4.21 8.43 9.02
CA LEU A 46 -3.80 7.69 7.82
C LEU A 46 -2.28 7.56 7.69
N ASN A 47 -1.50 8.42 8.35
CA ASN A 47 -0.04 8.37 8.26
C ASN A 47 0.47 7.14 9.01
N ASP A 48 -0.01 6.95 10.24
CA ASP A 48 0.40 5.84 11.10
C ASP A 48 -0.57 4.65 11.04
N ASN A 49 -1.63 4.74 10.23
CA ASN A 49 -2.74 3.80 10.19
C ASN A 49 -3.35 3.55 11.59
N GLN A 50 -3.34 4.56 12.46
CA GLN A 50 -3.87 4.47 13.81
C GLN A 50 -5.36 4.79 13.82
N VAL A 51 -6.10 4.05 14.64
CA VAL A 51 -7.54 4.24 14.83
C VAL A 51 -7.81 4.39 16.31
N THR A 52 -8.46 5.49 16.70
CA THR A 52 -8.98 5.68 18.05
C THR A 52 -10.51 5.73 17.98
N VAL A 53 -11.17 4.85 18.73
CA VAL A 53 -12.63 4.86 18.87
C VAL A 53 -12.99 5.24 20.29
N ASN A 54 -13.60 6.41 20.45
CA ASN A 54 -14.15 6.87 21.72
C ASN A 54 -15.61 6.46 21.77
N PHE A 55 -15.97 5.56 22.69
CA PHE A 55 -17.34 5.09 22.90
C PHE A 55 -17.75 5.29 24.35
N GLY A 56 -18.55 6.33 24.60
CA GLY A 56 -18.93 6.72 25.96
C GLY A 56 -17.72 7.14 26.79
N LYS A 57 -17.38 6.32 27.80
CA LYS A 57 -16.19 6.52 28.65
C LYS A 57 -14.99 5.66 28.23
N ASN A 58 -15.21 4.71 27.32
CA ASN A 58 -14.17 3.79 26.88
C ASN A 58 -13.45 4.40 25.69
N ARG A 59 -12.12 4.38 25.75
CA ARG A 59 -11.26 4.69 24.61
C ARG A 59 -10.66 3.37 24.12
N LEU A 60 -10.96 3.02 22.88
CA LEU A 60 -10.41 1.85 22.21
C LEU A 60 -9.35 2.34 21.23
N SER A 61 -8.19 1.68 21.23
CA SER A 61 -7.14 1.93 20.25
C SER A 61 -7.05 0.77 19.27
N GLY A 62 -6.57 1.04 18.05
CA GLY A 62 -6.54 0.06 16.99
C GLY A 62 -5.73 0.51 15.80
N ARG A 63 -5.66 -0.35 14.78
CA ARG A 63 -5.03 -0.01 13.51
C ARG A 63 -5.91 -0.31 12.31
N LEU A 64 -5.76 0.52 11.29
CA LEU A 64 -6.32 0.30 9.97
C LEU A 64 -5.42 -0.70 9.24
N ARG A 65 -5.94 -1.90 8.99
CA ARG A 65 -5.21 -2.99 8.34
C ARG A 65 -5.85 -3.35 7.02
N LYS A 66 -5.04 -3.73 6.05
CA LYS A 66 -5.52 -4.17 4.74
C LYS A 66 -5.99 -5.63 4.79
N LEU A 67 -7.19 -5.87 4.28
CA LEU A 67 -7.74 -7.20 4.09
C LEU A 67 -7.13 -7.86 2.85
N PRO A 68 -6.88 -9.18 2.89
CA PRO A 68 -6.36 -9.92 1.74
C PRO A 68 -7.40 -10.09 0.61
N THR A 69 -8.68 -9.90 0.91
CA THR A 69 -9.81 -10.12 0.02
C THR A 69 -10.54 -8.81 -0.20
N ILE A 70 -10.90 -8.52 -1.44
CA ILE A 70 -11.78 -7.40 -1.79
C ILE A 70 -13.21 -7.79 -1.42
N ILE A 71 -13.91 -6.91 -0.72
CA ILE A 71 -15.31 -7.08 -0.31
C ILE A 71 -16.11 -5.98 -1.00
N GLU A 72 -17.10 -6.35 -1.78
CA GLU A 72 -17.98 -5.38 -2.44
C GLU A 72 -19.21 -5.11 -1.57
N SER A 73 -19.55 -3.84 -1.38
CA SER A 73 -20.82 -3.44 -0.77
C SER A 73 -21.86 -3.20 -1.85
N TYR A 74 -23.08 -3.66 -1.57
CA TYR A 74 -24.22 -3.54 -2.47
C TYR A 74 -25.42 -2.98 -1.71
N LYS A 75 -26.17 -2.09 -2.35
CA LYS A 75 -27.47 -1.62 -1.88
C LYS A 75 -28.60 -2.14 -2.76
N THR A 76 -29.78 -2.28 -2.17
CA THR A 76 -31.04 -2.54 -2.87
C THR A 76 -32.09 -1.57 -2.34
N ASN A 77 -32.96 -1.10 -3.23
CA ASN A 77 -34.05 -0.18 -2.90
C ASN A 77 -35.37 -0.91 -2.59
N ILE A 78 -35.42 -2.24 -2.77
CA ILE A 78 -36.61 -3.04 -2.53
C ILE A 78 -36.34 -3.96 -1.34
N CYS A 79 -37.12 -3.78 -0.27
CA CYS A 79 -37.09 -4.68 0.87
C CYS A 79 -37.36 -6.12 0.38
N ASN A 80 -36.46 -7.05 0.70
CA ASN A 80 -36.52 -8.47 0.35
C ASN A 80 -36.29 -8.87 -1.13
N ASN A 81 -36.01 -7.95 -2.04
CA ASN A 81 -35.56 -8.33 -3.39
C ASN A 81 -34.03 -8.47 -3.43
N LYS A 82 -33.54 -9.71 -3.43
CA LYS A 82 -32.11 -10.04 -3.49
C LYS A 82 -31.57 -10.15 -4.93
N SER A 83 -32.42 -9.98 -5.94
CA SER A 83 -32.03 -10.14 -7.34
C SER A 83 -31.46 -8.87 -7.96
N LEU A 84 -31.82 -7.69 -7.46
CA LEU A 84 -31.36 -6.41 -7.97
C LEU A 84 -30.47 -5.73 -6.94
N LEU A 85 -29.17 -5.79 -7.17
CA LEU A 85 -28.13 -5.26 -6.29
C LEU A 85 -27.31 -4.21 -7.06
N PHE A 86 -27.09 -3.06 -6.42
CA PHE A 86 -26.28 -1.98 -6.97
C PHE A 86 -25.01 -1.84 -6.15
N LYS A 87 -23.84 -2.00 -6.81
CA LYS A 87 -22.54 -1.82 -6.15
C LYS A 87 -22.40 -0.39 -5.63
N THR A 88 -21.91 -0.25 -4.41
CA THR A 88 -21.70 1.05 -3.75
C THR A 88 -20.23 1.34 -3.50
N ALA A 89 -19.46 0.36 -3.03
CA ALA A 89 -18.03 0.56 -2.76
C ALA A 89 -17.26 -0.77 -2.78
N ASP A 90 -15.94 -0.64 -2.90
CA ASP A 90 -14.96 -1.71 -2.68
C ASP A 90 -14.30 -1.52 -1.32
N ILE A 91 -14.46 -2.51 -0.44
CA ILE A 91 -13.92 -2.52 0.91
C ILE A 91 -12.71 -3.44 0.95
N CYS A 92 -11.56 -2.88 1.29
CA CYS A 92 -10.30 -3.61 1.45
C CYS A 92 -9.59 -3.33 2.76
N HIS A 93 -10.16 -2.52 3.66
CA HIS A 93 -9.56 -2.20 4.96
C HIS A 93 -10.48 -2.58 6.11
N ILE A 94 -9.83 -2.90 7.24
CA ILE A 94 -10.48 -3.16 8.52
C ILE A 94 -9.77 -2.36 9.62
N ALA A 95 -10.53 -1.52 10.31
CA ALA A 95 -10.11 -0.88 11.55
C ALA A 95 -10.32 -1.88 12.70
N ASP A 96 -9.24 -2.49 13.18
CA ASP A 96 -9.29 -3.47 14.26
C ASP A 96 -8.92 -2.82 15.59
N CYS A 97 -9.90 -2.67 16.48
CA CYS A 97 -9.78 -1.95 17.74
C CYS A 97 -9.89 -2.91 18.93
N GLY A 98 -9.05 -2.67 19.94
CA GLY A 98 -8.98 -3.44 21.18
C GLY A 98 -9.00 -2.54 22.42
N TYR A 99 -8.90 -3.19 23.58
CA TYR A 99 -8.63 -2.52 24.86
C TYR A 99 -7.12 -2.36 25.06
N GLY A 100 -6.69 -1.21 25.57
CA GLY A 100 -5.26 -0.92 25.77
C GLY A 100 -4.64 -0.22 24.56
N ASP A 101 -3.34 0.10 24.68
CA ASP A 101 -2.54 0.68 23.60
C ASP A 101 -2.04 -0.42 22.64
N ILE A 102 -1.62 -0.02 21.44
CA ILE A 102 -1.24 -0.97 20.38
C ILE A 102 0.15 -1.54 20.69
N ASP A 103 0.26 -2.86 20.88
CA ASP A 103 1.56 -3.54 21.04
C ASP A 103 2.39 -3.46 19.73
N ASP A 104 3.66 -3.05 19.84
CA ASP A 104 4.58 -2.84 18.72
C ASP A 104 4.79 -4.09 17.82
N GLU A 105 4.63 -5.31 18.34
CA GLU A 105 4.71 -6.54 17.53
C GLU A 105 3.49 -6.75 16.61
N THR A 106 2.30 -6.33 17.05
CA THR A 106 1.08 -6.39 16.21
C THR A 106 0.97 -5.21 15.26
N ALA A 107 1.70 -4.14 15.57
CA ALA A 107 1.80 -2.92 14.79
C ALA A 107 2.49 -3.13 13.43
N GLU A 108 3.52 -3.96 13.35
CA GLU A 108 4.28 -4.14 12.10
C GLU A 108 3.46 -4.78 10.96
N LYS A 109 2.37 -5.49 11.27
CA LYS A 109 1.56 -6.19 10.25
C LYS A 109 0.45 -5.29 9.71
N ALA A 110 0.82 -4.50 8.70
CA ALA A 110 -0.11 -3.66 7.93
C ALA A 110 -1.23 -4.46 7.21
N GLU A 111 -0.99 -5.74 6.88
CA GLU A 111 -1.98 -6.60 6.21
C GLU A 111 -2.44 -7.76 7.10
N THR A 112 -3.73 -8.11 7.02
CA THR A 112 -4.28 -9.27 7.72
C THR A 112 -4.02 -10.56 6.94
N ILE A 113 -3.87 -11.68 7.67
CA ILE A 113 -3.64 -13.01 7.07
C ILE A 113 -4.98 -13.70 6.73
N HIS A 114 -6.06 -13.25 7.33
CA HIS A 114 -7.40 -13.84 7.23
C HIS A 114 -8.34 -12.93 6.45
N GLY A 115 -9.25 -13.52 5.67
CA GLY A 115 -10.42 -12.80 5.17
C GLY A 115 -11.47 -12.61 6.28
N LEU A 116 -12.52 -11.86 5.97
CA LEU A 116 -13.60 -11.57 6.93
C LEU A 116 -14.43 -12.82 7.27
N CYS A 117 -14.73 -13.65 6.28
CA CYS A 117 -15.58 -14.83 6.44
C CYS A 117 -14.81 -16.02 7.03
N PRO A 118 -15.45 -16.90 7.85
CA PRO A 118 -14.79 -18.05 8.47
C PRO A 118 -14.07 -19.00 7.49
N SER A 119 -14.66 -19.23 6.31
CA SER A 119 -14.07 -20.07 5.25
C SER A 119 -12.76 -19.51 4.67
N LEU A 120 -12.48 -18.23 4.91
CA LEU A 120 -11.31 -17.48 4.45
C LEU A 120 -10.26 -17.31 5.57
N LYS A 121 -10.32 -18.11 6.64
CA LYS A 121 -9.25 -18.18 7.63
C LYS A 121 -7.94 -18.61 6.95
N ASN A 122 -6.89 -17.81 7.16
CA ASN A 122 -5.57 -17.99 6.55
C ASN A 122 -5.57 -18.00 5.01
N VAL A 123 -6.47 -17.25 4.37
CA VAL A 123 -6.62 -17.24 2.90
C VAL A 123 -5.31 -16.98 2.15
N LYS A 124 -4.46 -16.05 2.63
CA LYS A 124 -3.15 -15.76 2.01
C LYS A 124 -2.22 -16.97 1.94
N LYS A 125 -2.27 -17.84 2.96
CA LYS A 125 -1.41 -19.03 3.07
C LYS A 125 -2.04 -20.28 2.44
N LYS A 126 -3.37 -20.42 2.53
CA LYS A 126 -4.08 -21.65 2.17
C LYS A 126 -4.75 -21.65 0.80
N ARG A 127 -5.29 -20.52 0.36
CA ARG A 127 -6.21 -20.46 -0.79
C ARG A 127 -5.68 -19.62 -1.95
N PHE A 128 -4.86 -18.61 -1.66
CA PHE A 128 -4.26 -17.81 -2.71
C PHE A 128 -3.10 -18.58 -3.34
N ARG A 129 -3.22 -18.81 -4.65
CA ARG A 129 -2.11 -19.31 -5.46
C ARG A 129 -0.98 -18.28 -5.39
N LYS A 130 0.21 -18.72 -4.97
CA LYS A 130 1.39 -17.86 -4.99
C LYS A 130 1.76 -17.56 -6.44
N THR A 131 1.93 -16.27 -6.74
CA THR A 131 2.50 -15.86 -8.02
C THR A 131 3.99 -16.23 -8.00
N LEU A 132 4.53 -16.69 -9.14
CA LEU A 132 5.96 -16.95 -9.29
C LEU A 132 6.82 -15.67 -9.24
N PHE A 133 6.16 -14.52 -9.38
CA PHE A 133 6.76 -13.20 -9.27
C PHE A 133 6.81 -12.75 -7.81
N ASN A 134 7.99 -12.37 -7.35
CA ASN A 134 8.22 -11.90 -5.99
C ASN A 134 7.66 -10.47 -5.83
N LYS A 135 6.72 -10.28 -4.91
CA LYS A 135 6.15 -8.95 -4.64
C LYS A 135 7.17 -7.99 -4.03
N ASP A 136 8.11 -8.52 -3.25
CA ASP A 136 9.16 -7.70 -2.63
C ASP A 136 10.06 -7.15 -3.73
N PHE A 137 10.34 -7.95 -4.77
CA PHE A 137 11.05 -7.50 -5.97
C PHE A 137 10.28 -6.42 -6.73
N ALA A 138 8.95 -6.43 -6.71
CA ALA A 138 8.14 -5.38 -7.34
C ALA A 138 8.27 -4.04 -6.61
N VAL A 139 8.19 -4.09 -5.27
CA VAL A 139 8.35 -2.90 -4.41
C VAL A 139 9.78 -2.36 -4.52
N GLU A 140 10.75 -3.25 -4.53
CA GLU A 140 12.15 -2.92 -4.76
C GLU A 140 12.35 -2.31 -6.15
N ALA A 141 11.78 -2.90 -7.20
CA ALA A 141 11.85 -2.37 -8.57
C ALA A 141 11.22 -0.97 -8.69
N GLU A 142 10.12 -0.70 -7.99
CA GLU A 142 9.51 0.64 -7.97
C GLU A 142 10.46 1.65 -7.30
N LYS A 143 11.07 1.29 -6.17
CA LYS A 143 12.07 2.14 -5.49
C LYS A 143 13.30 2.39 -6.36
N ILE A 144 13.84 1.33 -6.97
CA ILE A 144 14.97 1.41 -7.92
C ILE A 144 14.61 2.32 -9.09
N SER A 145 13.40 2.20 -9.63
CA SER A 145 12.97 3.03 -10.76
C SER A 145 12.86 4.51 -10.40
N LYS A 146 12.40 4.83 -9.18
CA LYS A 146 12.37 6.22 -8.68
C LYS A 146 13.76 6.80 -8.51
N GLU A 147 14.67 6.05 -7.89
CA GLU A 147 16.08 6.46 -7.72
C GLU A 147 16.77 6.62 -9.07
N LEU A 148 16.59 5.67 -10.00
CA LEU A 148 17.14 5.75 -11.34
C LEU A 148 16.60 6.96 -12.11
N TYR A 149 15.29 7.21 -12.03
CA TYR A 149 14.70 8.39 -12.65
C TYR A 149 15.27 9.68 -12.07
N TYR A 150 15.42 9.77 -10.75
CA TYR A 150 16.02 10.92 -10.08
C TYR A 150 17.48 11.14 -10.52
N LEU A 151 18.28 10.08 -10.57
CA LEU A 151 19.67 10.12 -11.03
C LEU A 151 19.76 10.62 -12.47
N LEU A 152 18.99 10.02 -13.39
CA LEU A 152 18.99 10.39 -14.80
C LEU A 152 18.45 11.81 -15.03
N SER A 153 17.47 12.25 -14.24
CA SER A 153 16.95 13.63 -14.32
C SER A 153 18.00 14.63 -13.88
N THR A 154 18.75 14.32 -12.81
CA THR A 154 19.85 15.16 -12.33
C THR A 154 20.98 15.23 -13.37
N ASP A 155 21.30 14.10 -14.01
CA ASP A 155 22.29 14.04 -15.09
C ASP A 155 21.89 14.86 -16.32
N LEU A 156 20.59 14.91 -16.65
CA LEU A 156 20.09 15.74 -17.75
C LEU A 156 20.22 17.25 -17.48
N GLU A 157 20.14 17.66 -16.22
CA GLU A 157 20.34 19.06 -15.81
C GLU A 157 21.82 19.44 -15.68
N ALA A 158 22.70 18.44 -15.60
CA ALA A 158 24.14 18.66 -15.47
C ALA A 158 24.77 19.14 -16.78
N VAL A 159 25.86 19.89 -16.67
CA VAL A 159 26.65 20.33 -17.84
C VAL A 159 27.43 19.16 -18.45
N SER A 160 27.82 18.18 -17.64
CA SER A 160 28.50 16.95 -18.06
C SER A 160 28.29 15.85 -17.03
N SER A 161 28.02 14.62 -17.46
CA SER A 161 27.89 13.45 -16.60
C SER A 161 28.88 12.36 -16.99
N LYS A 162 29.48 11.71 -15.99
CA LYS A 162 30.41 10.59 -16.15
C LYS A 162 30.17 9.58 -15.02
N PHE A 163 30.12 8.29 -15.37
CA PHE A 163 30.07 7.20 -14.39
C PHE A 163 31.25 6.25 -14.59
N GLU A 164 31.66 5.60 -13.51
CA GLU A 164 32.70 4.58 -13.50
C GLU A 164 32.30 3.47 -12.51
N ILE A 165 32.50 2.21 -12.89
CA ILE A 165 32.20 1.06 -12.03
C ILE A 165 33.45 0.73 -11.21
N ILE A 166 33.35 0.88 -9.88
CA ILE A 166 34.44 0.57 -8.95
C ILE A 166 34.16 -0.80 -8.32
N TYR A 167 35.06 -1.75 -8.55
CA TYR A 167 35.03 -3.06 -7.91
C TYR A 167 35.77 -3.00 -6.58
N GLU A 168 35.15 -3.49 -5.50
CA GLU A 168 35.87 -3.84 -4.27
C GLU A 168 36.95 -4.89 -4.61
N GLU A 169 38.09 -4.89 -3.90
CA GLU A 169 39.31 -5.63 -4.28
C GLU A 169 39.13 -7.16 -4.26
N ASP A 170 38.47 -7.71 -5.27
CA ASP A 170 38.35 -9.14 -5.51
C ASP A 170 39.43 -9.61 -6.52
N PRO A 171 40.03 -10.80 -6.32
CA PRO A 171 41.10 -11.33 -7.19
C PRO A 171 40.64 -11.69 -8.62
N ASN A 172 39.34 -11.57 -8.95
CA ASN A 172 38.76 -11.99 -10.24
C ASN A 172 38.45 -10.84 -11.22
N LYS A 173 39.24 -9.75 -11.20
CA LYS A 173 39.08 -8.55 -12.08
C LYS A 173 38.87 -8.84 -13.57
N LYS A 174 39.37 -9.96 -14.11
CA LYS A 174 39.21 -10.33 -15.53
C LYS A 174 37.79 -10.79 -15.89
N GLN A 175 37.09 -11.44 -14.96
CA GLN A 175 35.73 -11.92 -15.20
C GLN A 175 34.72 -10.76 -15.21
N HIS A 176 34.93 -9.77 -14.35
CA HIS A 176 34.10 -8.57 -14.26
C HIS A 176 34.10 -7.73 -15.55
N LYS A 177 35.28 -7.45 -16.13
CA LYS A 177 35.38 -6.72 -17.41
C LYS A 177 34.71 -7.43 -18.59
N GLN A 178 34.73 -8.76 -18.60
CA GLN A 178 34.04 -9.54 -19.64
C GLN A 178 32.51 -9.42 -19.51
N PHE A 179 32.01 -9.37 -18.27
CA PHE A 179 30.60 -9.19 -17.99
C PHE A 179 30.10 -7.79 -18.38
N GLU A 180 30.88 -6.74 -18.10
CA GLU A 180 30.56 -5.36 -18.50
C GLU A 180 30.39 -5.21 -20.01
N ASN A 181 31.37 -5.68 -20.79
CA ASN A 181 31.32 -5.58 -22.25
C ASN A 181 30.14 -6.36 -22.84
N SER A 182 29.73 -7.46 -22.19
CA SER A 182 28.54 -8.22 -22.62
C SER A 182 27.22 -7.54 -22.22
N LEU A 183 27.20 -6.76 -21.15
CA LEU A 183 25.98 -6.18 -20.59
C LEU A 183 25.70 -4.78 -21.14
N PHE A 184 26.74 -3.95 -21.29
CA PHE A 184 26.65 -2.55 -21.71
C PHE A 184 27.11 -2.31 -23.14
N GLY A 185 27.67 -3.33 -23.81
CA GLY A 185 28.30 -3.21 -25.13
C GLY A 185 29.66 -2.52 -25.07
N GLN A 186 30.19 -2.13 -26.23
CA GLN A 186 31.40 -1.30 -26.28
C GLN A 186 31.07 0.12 -25.80
N PHE A 187 31.63 0.51 -24.67
CA PHE A 187 31.56 1.89 -24.21
C PHE A 187 32.19 2.81 -25.26
N SER A 188 31.37 3.68 -25.86
CA SER A 188 31.88 4.80 -26.64
C SER A 188 32.43 5.83 -25.66
N SER A 189 33.74 5.82 -25.44
CA SER A 189 34.42 6.94 -24.83
C SER A 189 34.34 8.10 -25.82
N ASP A 190 33.45 9.05 -25.59
CA ASP A 190 33.43 10.32 -26.31
C ASP A 190 34.58 11.19 -25.80
N SER A 191 35.79 10.77 -26.14
CA SER A 191 37.02 11.52 -25.93
C SER A 191 37.53 11.87 -27.32
N SER A 192 36.93 12.91 -27.91
CA SER A 192 37.47 13.57 -29.08
C SER A 192 38.72 14.35 -28.69
N GLU A 193 39.82 13.63 -28.44
CA GLU A 193 41.16 14.22 -28.50
C GLU A 193 41.47 14.54 -29.96
N SER A 194 41.25 15.80 -30.31
CA SER A 194 41.77 16.38 -31.55
C SER A 194 43.26 16.64 -31.36
N GLU A 195 44.08 15.61 -31.57
CA GLU A 195 45.53 15.79 -31.73
C GLU A 195 45.80 16.51 -33.05
N ASN A 196 45.95 17.83 -32.96
CA ASN A 196 46.72 18.60 -33.93
C ASN A 196 48.19 18.18 -33.82
N SER A 197 48.72 17.43 -34.79
CA SER A 197 50.14 17.51 -35.11
C SER A 197 50.47 17.10 -36.56
N ASN A 198 51.00 18.09 -37.28
CA ASN A 198 52.08 18.02 -38.27
C ASN A 198 51.93 17.10 -39.51
N TYR A 199 51.71 17.73 -40.66
CA TYR A 199 52.45 17.38 -41.88
C TYR A 199 53.37 18.53 -42.26
N CYS A 200 54.59 18.17 -42.65
CA CYS A 200 55.68 19.01 -43.14
C CYS A 200 55.28 19.99 -44.25
#